data_AF-A0A1R4IJZ3-F1
#
_entry.id   AF-A0A1R4IJZ3-F1
#
_cell.length_a   1.000
_cell.length_b   1.000
_cell.length_c   1.000
_cell.angle_alpha   90.00
_cell.angle_beta   90.00
_cell.angle_gamma   90.00
#
_symmetry.space_group_name_H-M   'P 1'
#
loop_
_entity.id
_entity.type
_entity.pdbx_description
1 polymer ?
#
loop_
_entity_poly.entity_id
_entity_poly.type
_entity_poly.pdbx_seq_one_letter_code
_entity_poly.pdbx_strand_id
1 'polypeptide(L)'
;MPSFSVRHYLEEAIYLIFTKFDEQVSTAYLQVSLDIANTILALPQSETERWNGEDLYTELYHSSISIDKLLLESLLDNEGIDMDELACFSKALLNYLKTYKGRLWEGVNESKYLSSVWHLMIAGQLKDAKAHLSVRKSFRYTENLYNWTKQLNKLLIEQQSGAEVGAEINAMFDEVFDVIRSPYWKTDRQKEENRFPITMNPNYVRLQLAIIRWLYVEKQPLKGHWNEVLAQVSR
;
A
#
# COMPACT_ATOMS: atom_id res chain seq x y z
N MET A 1 -1.82 14.97 12.15
CA MET A 1 -2.53 13.90 11.41
C MET A 1 -2.29 12.52 12.01
N PRO A 2 -3.25 11.93 12.72
CA PRO A 2 -3.10 10.63 13.39
C PRO A 2 -2.87 9.43 12.46
N SER A 3 -3.44 9.42 11.26
CA SER A 3 -3.09 8.40 10.25
C SER A 3 -1.62 8.50 9.83
N PHE A 4 -1.04 9.70 9.86
CA PHE A 4 0.38 9.89 9.60
C PHE A 4 1.23 9.30 10.73
N SER A 5 0.79 9.39 11.99
CA SER A 5 1.50 8.76 13.11
C SER A 5 1.52 7.23 13.01
N VAL A 6 0.37 6.58 12.78
CA VAL A 6 0.30 5.11 12.58
C VAL A 6 1.19 4.71 11.41
N ARG A 7 0.99 5.34 10.25
CA ARG A 7 1.76 5.06 9.04
C ARG A 7 3.25 5.29 9.21
N HIS A 8 3.66 6.37 9.89
CA HIS A 8 5.05 6.67 10.13
C HIS A 8 5.75 5.56 10.91
N TYR A 9 5.17 5.08 12.01
CA TYR A 9 5.77 3.99 12.79
C TYR A 9 5.81 2.67 11.99
N LEU A 10 4.79 2.37 11.19
CA LEU A 10 4.80 1.24 10.27
C LEU A 10 5.93 1.37 9.23
N GLU A 11 6.06 2.54 8.62
CA GLU A 11 7.09 2.83 7.62
C GLU A 11 8.52 2.73 8.20
N GLU A 12 8.73 3.20 9.43
CA GLU A 12 10.00 3.06 10.15
C GLU A 12 10.29 1.60 10.49
N ALA A 13 9.29 0.83 10.94
CA ALA A 13 9.47 -0.60 11.15
C ALA A 13 9.90 -1.32 9.86
N ILE A 14 9.20 -1.07 8.74
CA ILE A 14 9.54 -1.66 7.44
C ILE A 14 10.94 -1.23 7.00
N TYR A 15 11.32 0.03 7.22
CA TYR A 15 12.67 0.51 6.93
C TYR A 15 13.74 -0.28 7.71
N LEU A 16 13.54 -0.49 9.01
CA LEU A 16 14.46 -1.24 9.86
C LEU A 16 14.56 -2.72 9.44
N ILE A 17 13.44 -3.33 9.07
CA ILE A 17 13.37 -4.68 8.50
C ILE A 17 14.23 -4.76 7.24
N PHE A 18 14.02 -3.83 6.30
CA PHE A 18 14.73 -3.84 5.01
C PHE A 18 16.21 -3.52 5.12
N THR A 19 16.61 -2.75 6.14
CA THR A 19 18.02 -2.42 6.41
C THR A 19 18.73 -3.46 7.29
N LYS A 20 18.03 -4.55 7.69
CA LYS A 20 18.55 -5.64 8.53
C LYS A 20 19.21 -5.14 9.81
N PHE A 21 18.63 -4.09 10.40
CA PHE A 21 19.27 -3.39 11.50
C PHE A 21 19.07 -4.13 12.82
N ASP A 22 17.80 -4.34 13.21
CA ASP A 22 17.44 -4.98 14.48
C ASP A 22 15.97 -5.46 14.47
N GLU A 23 15.76 -6.77 14.62
CA GLU A 23 14.43 -7.40 14.66
C GLU A 23 13.62 -6.90 15.88
N GLN A 24 14.24 -6.80 17.06
CA GLN A 24 13.55 -6.35 18.28
C GLN A 24 13.07 -4.92 18.14
N VAL A 25 13.89 -4.04 17.56
CA VAL A 25 13.50 -2.64 17.34
C VAL A 25 12.39 -2.58 16.30
N SER A 26 12.47 -3.31 15.19
CA SER A 26 11.39 -3.33 14.19
C SER A 26 10.05 -3.79 14.78
N THR A 27 10.05 -4.86 15.59
CA THR A 27 8.87 -5.36 16.29
C THR A 27 8.32 -4.33 17.27
N ALA A 28 9.18 -3.60 18.00
CA ALA A 28 8.74 -2.54 18.89
C ALA A 28 8.04 -1.39 18.13
N TYR A 29 8.55 -0.99 16.96
CA TYR A 29 7.90 0.03 16.12
C TYR A 29 6.54 -0.46 15.57
N LEU A 30 6.45 -1.72 15.15
CA LEU A 30 5.18 -2.32 14.74
C LEU A 30 4.17 -2.32 15.90
N GLN A 31 4.58 -2.74 17.09
CA GLN A 31 3.70 -2.77 18.26
C GLN A 31 3.21 -1.37 18.65
N VAL A 32 4.10 -0.37 18.69
CA VAL A 32 3.71 1.02 18.95
C VAL A 32 2.71 1.52 17.91
N SER A 33 2.92 1.21 16.63
CA SER A 33 1.99 1.58 15.57
C SER A 33 0.62 0.93 15.76
N LEU A 34 0.59 -0.37 16.10
CA LEU A 34 -0.63 -1.12 16.36
C LEU A 34 -1.38 -0.57 17.59
N ASP A 35 -0.67 -0.26 18.68
CA ASP A 35 -1.26 0.31 19.89
C ASP A 35 -1.90 1.68 19.61
N ILE A 36 -1.24 2.52 18.80
CA ILE A 36 -1.80 3.81 18.37
C ILE A 36 -3.05 3.59 17.52
N ALA A 37 -3.00 2.66 16.55
CA ALA A 37 -4.14 2.36 15.69
C ALA A 37 -5.34 1.87 16.50
N ASN A 38 -5.12 0.91 17.41
CA ASN A 38 -6.14 0.39 18.33
C ASN A 38 -6.71 1.48 19.22
N THR A 39 -5.86 2.35 19.78
CA THR A 39 -6.31 3.47 20.60
C THR A 39 -7.22 4.40 19.83
N ILE A 40 -6.83 4.81 18.60
CA ILE A 40 -7.64 5.72 17.78
C ILE A 40 -8.97 5.08 17.38
N LEU A 41 -8.95 3.80 16.97
CA LEU A 41 -10.15 3.09 16.52
C LEU A 41 -11.11 2.73 17.67
N ALA A 42 -10.62 2.67 18.92
CA ALA A 42 -11.44 2.39 20.11
C ALA A 42 -12.13 3.64 20.69
N LEU A 43 -11.74 4.86 20.26
CA LEU A 43 -12.33 6.09 20.77
C LEU A 43 -13.80 6.22 20.34
N PRO A 44 -14.67 6.76 21.21
CA PRO A 44 -16.01 7.15 20.82
C PRO A 44 -15.98 8.12 19.63
N GLN A 45 -16.95 8.01 18.73
CA GLN A 45 -17.03 8.84 17.53
C GLN A 45 -16.94 10.35 17.84
N SER A 46 -17.58 10.80 18.91
CA SER A 46 -17.54 12.20 19.37
C SER A 46 -16.16 12.67 19.86
N GLU A 47 -15.29 11.78 20.33
CA GLU A 47 -13.94 12.10 20.81
C GLU A 47 -12.91 12.02 19.68
N THR A 48 -13.14 11.14 18.68
CA THR A 48 -12.32 11.08 17.46
C THR A 48 -12.39 12.37 16.64
N GLU A 49 -13.51 13.10 16.66
CA GLU A 49 -13.67 14.41 16.02
C GLU A 49 -12.64 15.46 16.51
N ARG A 50 -11.91 15.21 17.61
CA ARG A 50 -11.02 16.19 18.25
C ARG A 50 -9.63 15.68 18.65
N TRP A 51 -9.17 14.53 18.16
CA TRP A 51 -7.85 14.03 18.56
C TRP A 51 -6.73 15.01 18.24
N ASN A 52 -6.02 15.48 19.26
CA ASN A 52 -5.03 16.57 19.16
C ASN A 52 -5.55 17.83 18.43
N GLY A 53 -6.87 18.10 18.51
CA GLY A 53 -7.50 19.25 17.85
C GLY A 53 -7.71 19.12 16.34
N GLU A 54 -7.50 17.93 15.76
CA GLU A 54 -7.79 17.62 14.36
C GLU A 54 -9.06 16.75 14.22
N ASP A 55 -9.84 17.01 13.16
CA ASP A 55 -11.05 16.24 12.84
C ASP A 55 -10.68 14.90 12.19
N LEU A 56 -10.83 13.79 12.93
CA LEU A 56 -10.53 12.45 12.42
C LEU A 56 -11.68 11.79 11.67
N TYR A 57 -12.90 12.34 11.72
CA TYR A 57 -14.04 11.73 11.05
C TYR A 57 -14.17 12.18 9.59
N THR A 58 -13.04 12.22 8.87
CA THR A 58 -13.13 12.04 7.42
C THR A 58 -13.00 10.55 7.15
N GLU A 59 -13.92 9.96 6.36
CA GLU A 59 -13.87 8.56 5.92
C GLU A 59 -12.45 8.13 5.46
N LEU A 60 -11.67 9.11 4.99
CA LEU A 60 -10.25 9.04 4.70
C LEU A 60 -9.36 8.49 5.82
N TYR A 61 -9.47 8.99 7.05
CA TYR A 61 -8.54 8.65 8.13
C TYR A 61 -8.89 7.32 8.76
N HIS A 62 -10.17 7.09 9.07
CA HIS A 62 -10.61 5.81 9.60
C HIS A 62 -10.22 4.66 8.67
N SER A 63 -10.61 4.72 7.39
CA SER A 63 -10.28 3.67 6.42
C SER A 63 -8.76 3.49 6.26
N SER A 64 -7.99 4.59 6.26
CA SER A 64 -6.53 4.51 6.17
C SER A 64 -5.90 3.84 7.39
N ILE A 65 -6.37 4.14 8.60
CA ILE A 65 -5.86 3.55 9.84
C ILE A 65 -6.26 2.08 9.92
N SER A 66 -7.48 1.72 9.54
CA SER A 66 -7.93 0.32 9.51
C SER A 66 -7.10 -0.52 8.54
N ILE A 67 -6.80 -0.02 7.34
CA ILE A 67 -5.91 -0.69 6.39
C ILE A 67 -4.52 -0.89 6.98
N ASP A 68 -3.93 0.16 7.57
CA ASP A 68 -2.59 0.09 8.15
C ASP A 68 -2.57 -0.89 9.36
N LYS A 69 -3.65 -0.94 10.17
CA LYS A 69 -3.84 -1.92 11.26
C LYS A 69 -3.84 -3.37 10.75
N LEU A 70 -4.59 -3.67 9.69
CA LEU A 70 -4.63 -5.04 9.13
C LEU A 70 -3.24 -5.53 8.68
N LEU A 71 -2.44 -4.63 8.10
CA LEU A 71 -1.06 -4.94 7.74
C LEU A 71 -0.17 -5.14 8.98
N LEU A 72 -0.35 -4.33 10.02
CA LEU A 72 0.40 -4.44 11.28
C LEU A 72 0.12 -5.76 12.00
N GLU A 73 -1.16 -6.13 12.15
CA GLU A 73 -1.57 -7.38 12.81
C GLU A 73 -1.01 -8.59 12.06
N SER A 74 -1.19 -8.62 10.74
CA SER A 74 -0.67 -9.73 9.93
C SER A 74 0.86 -9.85 9.98
N LEU A 75 1.60 -8.73 9.97
CA LEU A 75 3.06 -8.73 10.13
C LEU A 75 3.52 -9.20 11.51
N LEU A 76 2.90 -8.70 12.59
CA LEU A 76 3.28 -9.02 13.97
C LEU A 76 2.98 -10.49 14.32
N ASP A 77 1.81 -10.97 13.92
CA ASP A 77 1.35 -12.31 14.26
C ASP A 77 1.81 -13.38 13.26
N ASN A 78 2.50 -12.96 12.19
CA ASN A 78 2.87 -13.80 11.04
C ASN A 78 1.65 -14.50 10.41
N GLU A 79 0.52 -13.80 10.37
CA GLU A 79 -0.79 -14.29 9.94
C GLU A 79 -1.18 -13.76 8.54
N GLY A 80 -2.28 -14.28 7.98
CA GLY A 80 -2.85 -13.72 6.76
C GLY A 80 -3.46 -12.33 7.00
N ILE A 81 -3.57 -11.52 5.95
CA ILE A 81 -4.37 -10.29 5.99
C ILE A 81 -5.85 -10.67 5.84
N ASP A 82 -6.74 -10.06 6.63
CA ASP A 82 -8.18 -10.14 6.37
C ASP A 82 -8.51 -9.42 5.06
N MET A 83 -8.69 -10.20 3.99
CA MET A 83 -8.88 -9.68 2.64
C MET A 83 -10.26 -9.02 2.45
N ASP A 84 -11.28 -9.45 3.20
CA ASP A 84 -12.62 -8.90 3.10
C ASP A 84 -12.68 -7.51 3.77
N GLU A 85 -12.09 -7.37 4.95
CA GLU A 85 -11.93 -6.07 5.60
C GLU A 85 -11.02 -5.14 4.80
N LEU A 86 -9.88 -5.65 4.30
CA LEU A 86 -8.97 -4.87 3.46
C LEU A 86 -9.71 -4.32 2.24
N ALA A 87 -10.51 -5.15 1.57
CA ALA A 87 -11.34 -4.72 0.44
C ALA A 87 -12.36 -3.66 0.85
N CYS A 88 -13.04 -3.85 1.98
CA CYS A 88 -14.06 -2.92 2.47
C CYS A 88 -13.49 -1.52 2.72
N PHE A 89 -12.44 -1.42 3.53
CA PHE A 89 -11.81 -0.14 3.86
C PHE A 89 -11.15 0.50 2.65
N SER A 90 -10.56 -0.29 1.75
CA SER A 90 -9.97 0.23 0.51
C SER A 90 -11.02 0.86 -0.41
N LYS A 91 -12.20 0.22 -0.56
CA LYS A 91 -13.32 0.78 -1.33
C LYS A 91 -13.82 2.09 -0.73
N ALA A 92 -14.02 2.13 0.58
CA ALA A 92 -14.43 3.34 1.30
C ALA A 92 -13.44 4.49 1.07
N LEU A 93 -12.14 4.22 1.27
CA LEU A 93 -11.07 5.19 1.06
C LEU A 93 -11.02 5.71 -0.38
N LEU A 94 -11.11 4.81 -1.36
CA LEU A 94 -11.09 5.20 -2.76
C LEU A 94 -12.32 6.02 -3.16
N ASN A 95 -13.51 5.70 -2.65
CA ASN A 95 -14.73 6.44 -2.95
C ASN A 95 -14.66 7.88 -2.39
N TYR A 96 -14.11 8.04 -1.19
CA TYR A 96 -13.79 9.35 -0.65
C TYR A 96 -12.79 10.11 -1.55
N LEU A 97 -11.65 9.49 -1.90
CA LEU A 97 -10.62 10.13 -2.71
C LEU A 97 -11.10 10.50 -4.13
N LYS A 98 -12.01 9.71 -4.72
CA LYS A 98 -12.65 10.03 -6.01
C LYS A 98 -13.42 11.35 -5.93
N THR A 99 -14.23 11.51 -4.89
CA THR A 99 -15.14 12.64 -4.72
C THR A 99 -14.46 13.85 -4.09
N TYR A 100 -13.26 13.69 -3.56
CA TYR A 100 -12.46 14.78 -2.99
C TYR A 100 -12.27 15.92 -4.00
N LYS A 101 -12.86 17.07 -3.68
CA LYS A 101 -12.79 18.34 -4.43
C LYS A 101 -11.77 19.33 -3.84
N GLY A 102 -10.93 18.88 -2.91
CA GLY A 102 -9.86 19.73 -2.36
C GLY A 102 -8.97 20.26 -3.48
N ARG A 103 -8.38 21.44 -3.24
CA ARG A 103 -7.72 22.25 -4.29
C ARG A 103 -6.58 21.56 -5.03
N LEU A 104 -6.10 20.41 -4.57
CA LEU A 104 -4.82 19.85 -4.97
C LEU A 104 -4.94 18.32 -5.06
N TRP A 105 -5.48 17.83 -6.18
CA TRP A 105 -5.17 16.48 -6.68
C TRP A 105 -3.69 16.49 -7.08
N GLU A 106 -2.84 16.38 -6.07
CA GLU A 106 -1.39 16.45 -6.13
C GLU A 106 -0.78 15.09 -5.79
N GLY A 107 0.54 14.98 -5.94
CA GLY A 107 1.27 13.72 -5.82
C GLY A 107 0.89 12.86 -4.61
N VAL A 108 0.66 13.45 -3.43
CA VAL A 108 0.30 12.70 -2.21
C VAL A 108 -1.06 12.01 -2.34
N ASN A 109 -2.06 12.73 -2.85
CA ASN A 109 -3.40 12.19 -3.06
C ASN A 109 -3.42 11.17 -4.21
N GLU A 110 -2.67 11.41 -5.28
CA GLU A 110 -2.47 10.45 -6.37
C GLU A 110 -1.82 9.15 -5.85
N SER A 111 -0.75 9.27 -5.06
CA SER A 111 -0.01 8.13 -4.49
C SER A 111 -0.89 7.34 -3.52
N LYS A 112 -1.64 8.03 -2.66
CA LYS A 112 -2.59 7.39 -1.73
C LYS A 112 -3.72 6.68 -2.48
N TYR A 113 -4.20 7.27 -3.57
CA TYR A 113 -5.20 6.64 -4.42
C TYR A 113 -4.66 5.35 -5.06
N LEU A 114 -3.46 5.39 -5.67
CA LEU A 114 -2.82 4.21 -6.26
C LEU A 114 -2.55 3.12 -5.22
N SER A 115 -2.03 3.49 -4.06
CA SER A 115 -1.87 2.57 -2.92
C SER A 115 -3.16 1.85 -2.57
N SER A 116 -4.28 2.58 -2.54
CA SER A 116 -5.58 1.99 -2.20
C SER A 116 -6.10 1.06 -3.30
N VAL A 117 -5.76 1.32 -4.56
CA VAL A 117 -6.00 0.37 -5.67
C VAL A 117 -5.18 -0.90 -5.47
N TRP A 118 -3.92 -0.79 -5.05
CA TRP A 118 -3.09 -1.96 -4.75
C TRP A 118 -3.62 -2.77 -3.58
N HIS A 119 -4.20 -2.13 -2.56
CA HIS A 119 -4.89 -2.85 -1.49
C HIS A 119 -6.07 -3.68 -2.02
N LEU A 120 -6.84 -3.16 -2.98
CA LEU A 120 -7.87 -3.98 -3.67
C LEU A 120 -7.25 -5.14 -4.46
N MET A 121 -6.09 -4.95 -5.08
CA MET A 121 -5.39 -6.02 -5.78
C MET A 121 -4.89 -7.09 -4.80
N ILE A 122 -4.31 -6.70 -3.67
CA ILE A 122 -3.90 -7.62 -2.58
C ILE A 122 -5.11 -8.42 -2.07
N ALA A 123 -6.25 -7.76 -1.88
CA ALA A 123 -7.51 -8.38 -1.47
C ALA A 123 -8.17 -9.27 -2.54
N GLY A 124 -7.55 -9.49 -3.70
CA GLY A 124 -8.12 -10.30 -4.78
C GLY A 124 -9.22 -9.61 -5.59
N GLN A 125 -9.59 -8.37 -5.27
CA GLN A 125 -10.70 -7.62 -5.89
C GLN A 125 -10.28 -6.93 -7.20
N LEU A 126 -9.73 -7.70 -8.14
CA LEU A 126 -9.12 -7.16 -9.37
C LEU A 126 -10.11 -6.40 -10.26
N LYS A 127 -11.37 -6.84 -10.32
CA LYS A 127 -12.43 -6.15 -11.10
C LYS A 127 -12.77 -4.78 -10.52
N ASP A 128 -12.80 -4.66 -9.20
CA ASP A 128 -13.02 -3.38 -8.53
C ASP A 128 -11.80 -2.48 -8.71
N ALA A 129 -10.59 -3.00 -8.56
CA ALA A 129 -9.36 -2.28 -8.87
C ALA A 129 -9.39 -1.72 -10.31
N LYS A 130 -9.81 -2.51 -11.30
CA LYS A 130 -9.99 -2.07 -12.70
C LYS A 130 -10.98 -0.91 -12.84
N ALA A 131 -12.11 -0.97 -12.14
CA ALA A 131 -13.10 0.11 -12.16
C ALA A 131 -12.53 1.41 -11.57
N HIS A 132 -11.72 1.30 -10.51
CA HIS A 132 -11.03 2.42 -9.87
C HIS A 132 -9.84 2.96 -10.68
N LEU A 133 -9.26 2.15 -11.57
CA LEU A 133 -8.25 2.55 -12.54
C LEU A 133 -8.83 3.12 -13.86
N SER A 134 -10.15 3.21 -13.95
CA SER A 134 -10.86 3.78 -15.09
C SER A 134 -11.46 5.16 -14.79
N VAL A 135 -11.00 5.80 -13.70
CA VAL A 135 -11.50 7.12 -13.26
C VAL A 135 -11.04 8.25 -14.17
N ARG A 136 -11.86 9.29 -14.26
CA ARG A 136 -11.52 10.54 -14.97
C ARG A 136 -10.74 11.50 -14.06
N LYS A 137 -9.56 11.07 -13.60
CA LYS A 137 -8.59 11.86 -12.83
C LYS A 137 -7.24 11.85 -13.55
N SER A 138 -6.51 12.96 -13.49
CA SER A 138 -5.18 13.09 -14.12
C SER A 138 -4.10 12.70 -13.12
N PHE A 139 -3.29 11.67 -13.40
CA PHE A 139 -2.21 11.21 -12.52
C PHE A 139 -0.88 11.88 -12.91
N ARG A 140 -0.82 13.21 -12.92
CA ARG A 140 0.33 13.95 -13.48
C ARG A 140 1.64 13.60 -12.79
N TYR A 141 1.61 13.35 -11.48
CA TYR A 141 2.82 13.12 -10.68
C TYR A 141 3.18 11.65 -10.55
N THR A 142 2.28 10.74 -10.94
CA THR A 142 2.41 9.29 -10.76
C THR A 142 2.05 8.50 -12.02
N GLU A 143 2.07 9.16 -13.19
CA GLU A 143 1.53 8.65 -14.47
C GLU A 143 2.10 7.29 -14.86
N ASN A 144 3.43 7.14 -14.82
CA ASN A 144 4.10 5.88 -15.14
C ASN A 144 3.64 4.74 -14.24
N LEU A 145 3.52 5.00 -12.95
CA LEU A 145 3.09 4.02 -11.96
C LEU A 145 1.61 3.67 -12.12
N TYR A 146 0.77 4.65 -12.44
CA TYR A 146 -0.64 4.44 -12.77
C TYR A 146 -0.80 3.57 -14.03
N ASN A 147 -0.06 3.87 -15.10
CA ASN A 147 -0.11 3.10 -16.35
C ASN A 147 0.42 1.68 -16.16
N TRP A 148 1.52 1.52 -15.42
CA TRP A 148 2.02 0.21 -15.03
C TRP A 148 0.98 -0.56 -14.21
N THR A 149 0.34 0.07 -13.21
CA THR A 149 -0.69 -0.56 -12.39
C THR A 149 -1.89 -1.02 -13.23
N LYS A 150 -2.30 -0.21 -14.22
CA LYS A 150 -3.36 -0.58 -15.17
C LYS A 150 -3.02 -1.83 -15.97
N GLN A 151 -1.81 -1.88 -16.51
CA GLN A 151 -1.37 -3.01 -17.31
C GLN A 151 -1.20 -4.27 -16.45
N LEU A 152 -0.63 -4.15 -15.25
CA LEU A 152 -0.54 -5.26 -14.31
C LEU A 152 -1.92 -5.79 -13.95
N ASN A 153 -2.85 -4.91 -13.54
CA ASN A 153 -4.21 -5.33 -13.19
C ASN A 153 -4.92 -6.05 -14.35
N LYS A 154 -4.73 -5.61 -15.59
CA LYS A 154 -5.24 -6.29 -16.78
C LYS A 154 -4.70 -7.71 -16.88
N LEU A 155 -3.38 -7.90 -16.81
CA LEU A 155 -2.74 -9.22 -16.89
C LEU A 155 -3.19 -10.14 -15.75
N LEU A 156 -3.31 -9.63 -14.52
CA LEU A 156 -3.79 -10.43 -13.39
C LEU A 156 -5.23 -10.91 -13.59
N ILE A 157 -6.10 -10.10 -14.20
CA ILE A 157 -7.47 -10.52 -14.56
C ILE A 157 -7.46 -11.61 -15.62
N GLU A 158 -6.60 -11.48 -16.63
CA GLU A 158 -6.43 -12.49 -17.69
C GLU A 158 -5.89 -13.80 -17.11
N GLN A 159 -4.91 -13.74 -16.21
CA GLN A 159 -4.38 -14.90 -15.48
C GLN A 159 -5.46 -15.60 -14.66
N GLN A 160 -6.30 -14.87 -13.90
CA GLN A 160 -7.45 -15.44 -13.17
C GLN A 160 -8.50 -16.08 -14.10
N SER A 161 -8.54 -15.64 -15.35
CA SER A 161 -9.44 -16.20 -16.38
C SER A 161 -8.83 -17.38 -17.13
N GLY A 162 -7.63 -17.83 -16.74
CA GLY A 162 -6.93 -18.99 -17.31
C GLY A 162 -5.99 -18.68 -18.47
N ALA A 163 -5.71 -17.41 -18.77
CA ALA A 163 -4.74 -17.05 -19.82
C ALA A 163 -3.30 -17.33 -19.38
N GLU A 164 -2.47 -17.78 -20.33
CA GLU A 164 -1.04 -18.02 -20.11
C GLU A 164 -0.21 -16.73 -20.21
N VAL A 165 -0.37 -15.84 -19.22
CA VAL A 165 0.31 -14.53 -19.16
C VAL A 165 1.38 -14.42 -18.06
N GLY A 166 1.83 -15.57 -17.55
CA GLY A 166 2.74 -15.64 -16.40
C GLY A 166 4.11 -15.02 -16.70
N ALA A 167 4.63 -15.21 -17.91
CA ALA A 167 5.92 -14.65 -18.30
C ALA A 167 5.87 -13.11 -18.38
N GLU A 168 4.77 -12.55 -18.91
CA GLU A 168 4.54 -11.12 -19.01
C GLU A 168 4.39 -10.48 -17.63
N ILE A 169 3.66 -11.13 -16.71
CA ILE A 169 3.54 -10.67 -15.32
C ILE A 169 4.92 -10.64 -14.66
N ASN A 170 5.72 -11.70 -14.81
CA ASN A 170 7.05 -11.77 -14.23
C ASN A 170 7.96 -10.66 -14.76
N ALA A 171 8.00 -10.47 -16.08
CA ALA A 171 8.80 -9.41 -16.71
C ALA A 171 8.40 -8.01 -16.22
N MET A 172 7.10 -7.74 -16.09
CA MET A 172 6.60 -6.46 -15.54
C MET A 172 6.98 -6.24 -14.08
N PHE A 173 6.99 -7.30 -13.27
CA PHE A 173 7.43 -7.23 -11.89
C PHE A 173 8.93 -7.01 -11.79
N ASP A 174 9.74 -7.75 -12.55
CA ASP A 174 11.20 -7.64 -12.49
C ASP A 174 11.68 -6.23 -12.86
N GLU A 175 11.12 -5.63 -13.92
CA GLU A 175 11.44 -4.24 -14.32
C GLU A 175 11.22 -3.23 -13.19
N VAL A 176 10.08 -3.34 -12.48
CA VAL A 176 9.74 -2.40 -11.40
C VAL A 176 10.44 -2.76 -10.09
N PHE A 177 10.59 -4.05 -9.78
CA PHE A 177 11.27 -4.52 -8.58
C PHE A 177 12.74 -4.12 -8.56
N ASP A 178 13.43 -4.17 -9.69
CA ASP A 178 14.82 -3.73 -9.76
C ASP A 178 14.95 -2.23 -9.47
N VAL A 179 13.98 -1.42 -9.92
CA VAL A 179 13.93 0.01 -9.59
C VAL A 179 13.60 0.23 -8.12
N ILE A 180 12.59 -0.45 -7.57
CA ILE A 180 12.20 -0.25 -6.18
C ILE A 180 13.20 -0.82 -5.19
N ARG A 181 13.94 -1.89 -5.48
CA ARG A 181 15.00 -2.43 -4.59
C ARG A 181 16.16 -1.46 -4.38
N SER A 182 16.39 -0.53 -5.31
CA SER A 182 17.47 0.45 -5.18
C SER A 182 17.29 1.29 -3.90
N PRO A 183 18.27 1.31 -2.97
CA PRO A 183 18.18 2.13 -1.76
C PRO A 183 18.14 3.64 -2.07
N TYR A 184 18.53 4.03 -3.30
CA TYR A 184 18.50 5.39 -3.81
C TYR A 184 17.22 5.71 -4.59
N TRP A 185 16.18 4.89 -4.49
CA TRP A 185 14.86 5.21 -5.02
C TRP A 185 14.22 6.36 -4.22
N LYS A 186 14.72 7.58 -4.46
CA LYS A 186 14.20 8.87 -4.01
C LYS A 186 14.29 9.87 -5.15
N THR A 187 13.13 10.37 -5.56
CA THR A 187 12.72 11.75 -5.95
C THR A 187 13.72 12.79 -6.49
N ASP A 188 14.92 12.42 -6.92
CA ASP A 188 15.90 13.38 -7.41
C ASP A 188 15.50 13.90 -8.80
N ARG A 189 14.63 14.92 -8.88
CA ARG A 189 13.94 15.44 -10.09
C ARG A 189 14.79 15.65 -11.36
N GLN A 190 16.11 15.47 -11.32
CA GLN A 190 17.08 15.87 -12.33
C GLN A 190 17.56 14.79 -13.30
N LYS A 191 17.03 13.55 -13.29
CA LYS A 191 17.36 12.55 -14.33
C LYS A 191 16.11 11.90 -14.91
N GLU A 192 15.88 12.22 -16.17
CA GLU A 192 14.69 12.04 -17.00
C GLU A 192 14.49 10.56 -17.43
N GLU A 193 13.25 10.24 -17.81
CA GLU A 193 12.78 9.03 -18.52
C GLU A 193 12.30 7.81 -17.70
N ASN A 194 13.04 7.27 -16.72
CA ASN A 194 12.68 5.99 -16.07
C ASN A 194 12.13 6.07 -14.62
N ARG A 195 11.50 7.18 -14.23
CA ARG A 195 11.03 7.33 -12.84
C ARG A 195 9.62 6.80 -12.66
N PHE A 196 9.44 6.02 -11.59
CA PHE A 196 8.17 5.79 -10.90
C PHE A 196 8.07 6.76 -9.72
N PRO A 197 7.77 8.06 -9.95
CA PRO A 197 7.59 9.00 -8.86
C PRO A 197 6.45 8.54 -7.96
N ILE A 198 6.77 8.32 -6.69
CA ILE A 198 5.82 8.13 -5.60
C ILE A 198 6.15 9.16 -4.52
N THR A 199 5.13 9.83 -4.01
CA THR A 199 5.30 10.81 -2.90
C THR A 199 5.01 10.19 -1.54
N MET A 200 4.52 8.94 -1.54
CA MET A 200 4.42 8.10 -0.34
C MET A 200 5.77 7.44 -0.05
N ASN A 201 5.95 6.93 1.16
CA ASN A 201 7.19 6.27 1.55
C ASN A 201 7.50 5.06 0.64
N PRO A 202 8.70 5.02 0.04
CA PRO A 202 9.16 3.91 -0.79
C PRO A 202 9.04 2.53 -0.13
N ASN A 203 9.25 2.42 1.19
CA ASN A 203 9.21 1.14 1.90
C ASN A 203 7.81 0.55 1.99
N TYR A 204 6.80 1.39 2.21
CA TYR A 204 5.42 0.93 2.19
C TYR A 204 5.00 0.44 0.80
N VAL A 205 5.43 1.16 -0.25
CA VAL A 205 5.19 0.74 -1.64
C VAL A 205 5.86 -0.60 -1.95
N ARG A 206 7.12 -0.76 -1.54
CA ARG A 206 7.86 -2.01 -1.69
C ARG A 206 7.15 -3.18 -1.00
N LEU A 207 6.66 -2.97 0.22
CA LEU A 207 5.88 -3.98 0.94
C LEU A 207 4.63 -4.39 0.14
N GLN A 208 3.84 -3.42 -0.32
CA GLN A 208 2.64 -3.72 -1.11
C GLN A 208 2.96 -4.50 -2.38
N LEU A 209 3.99 -4.10 -3.11
CA LEU A 209 4.42 -4.80 -4.31
C LEU A 209 4.94 -6.21 -4.01
N ALA A 210 5.66 -6.41 -2.90
CA ALA A 210 6.14 -7.72 -2.45
C ALA A 210 4.97 -8.65 -2.13
N ILE A 211 3.93 -8.13 -1.48
CA ILE A 211 2.70 -8.87 -1.21
C ILE A 211 2.01 -9.27 -2.53
N ILE A 212 1.85 -8.34 -3.48
CA ILE A 212 1.22 -8.67 -4.78
C ILE A 212 2.05 -9.71 -5.53
N ARG A 213 3.38 -9.58 -5.58
CA ARG A 213 4.25 -10.59 -6.21
C ARG A 213 4.09 -11.95 -5.55
N TRP A 214 4.12 -12.01 -4.22
CA TRP A 214 3.94 -13.26 -3.47
C TRP A 214 2.61 -13.96 -3.81
N LEU A 215 1.52 -13.19 -3.87
CA LEU A 215 0.18 -13.71 -4.13
C LEU A 215 -0.02 -14.14 -5.60
N TYR A 216 0.53 -13.42 -6.57
CA TYR A 216 0.18 -13.60 -7.99
C TYR A 216 1.26 -14.23 -8.86
N VAL A 217 2.54 -14.05 -8.50
CA VAL A 217 3.68 -14.67 -9.18
C VAL A 217 4.05 -15.96 -8.46
N GLU A 218 4.37 -15.87 -7.17
CA GLU A 218 4.79 -17.03 -6.38
C GLU A 218 3.60 -17.94 -6.01
N LYS A 219 2.38 -17.38 -6.05
CA LYS A 219 1.11 -18.06 -5.75
C LYS A 219 1.10 -18.77 -4.40
N GLN A 220 1.73 -18.14 -3.42
CA GLN A 220 1.85 -18.66 -2.05
C GLN A 220 0.90 -17.92 -1.10
N PRO A 221 0.39 -18.57 -0.04
CA PRO A 221 -0.34 -17.90 1.02
C PRO A 221 0.59 -16.95 1.82
N LEU A 222 0.04 -15.86 2.37
CA LEU A 222 0.81 -14.94 3.22
C LEU A 222 1.13 -15.50 4.60
N LYS A 223 0.15 -16.18 5.22
CA LYS A 223 0.26 -16.73 6.57
C LYS A 223 1.51 -17.60 6.69
N GLY A 224 2.36 -17.31 7.68
CA GLY A 224 3.59 -18.04 7.94
C GLY A 224 4.80 -17.64 7.11
N HIS A 225 4.64 -16.77 6.10
CA HIS A 225 5.67 -16.50 5.08
C HIS A 225 6.10 -15.03 4.99
N TRP A 226 5.84 -14.23 6.02
CA TRP A 226 6.19 -12.80 5.99
C TRP A 226 7.69 -12.55 5.84
N ASN A 227 8.54 -13.42 6.39
CA ASN A 227 9.99 -13.30 6.23
C ASN A 227 10.41 -13.43 4.76
N GLU A 228 9.83 -14.36 4.02
CA GLU A 228 10.07 -14.56 2.59
C GLU A 228 9.50 -13.39 1.77
N VAL A 229 8.31 -12.89 2.13
CA VAL A 229 7.72 -11.69 1.52
C VAL A 229 8.65 -10.49 1.66
N LEU A 230 9.12 -10.22 2.88
CA LEU A 230 10.02 -9.09 3.19
C LEU A 230 11.42 -9.28 2.55
N ALA A 231 11.89 -10.51 2.45
CA ALA A 231 13.17 -10.84 1.81
C ALA A 231 13.20 -10.55 0.31
N GLN A 232 12.04 -10.47 -0.37
CA GLN A 232 11.96 -10.07 -1.78
C GLN A 232 12.43 -8.64 -2.03
N VAL A 233 12.43 -7.78 -1.01
CA VAL A 233 12.81 -6.36 -1.10
C VAL A 233 14.18 -6.10 -0.50
N SER A 234 14.59 -6.91 0.48
CA SER A 234 15.77 -6.69 1.34
C SER A 234 17.10 -7.21 0.74
N ARG A 235 17.16 -7.47 -0.58
CA ARG A 235 18.30 -8.05 -1.29
C ARG A 235 18.76 -7.15 -2.42
#